data_AF-A0A418EF59-F1
#
_entry.id   AF-A0A418EF59-F1
#
_cell.length_a   1.000
_cell.length_b   1.000
_cell.length_c   1.000
_cell.angle_alpha   90.00
_cell.angle_beta   90.00
_cell.angle_gamma   90.00
#
_symmetry.space_group_name_H-M   'P 1'
#
loop_
_entity.id
_entity.type
_entity.pdbx_description
1 polymer ?
#
loop_
_entity_poly.entity_id
_entity_poly.type
_entity_poly.pdbx_seq_one_letter_code
_entity_poly.pdbx_strand_id
1 'polypeptide(L)'
;MDISPSFPRLFLLDNIPLQAAVTSMRSNNFGANMRMFSQYCWADFNQRYEMVHTLLRQARCLVNDADNAGVYFEALLRNVGTAKHPRTSTCRTSQHRVCADSGGDCVRSTSLPWLAVGDEVDLWQSHGLLRWKTQLQNIRELGVVEPISIVNALGMSTTIEINKTPTMFRGMNLWTTMYVSAPNDLRWGFQHNFSLILNTPTNAVAMGMDWDADLDIGYDQIPILSTVRQFIEPFNRSTLSWWRPHCN
;
A
#
# COMPACT_ATOMS: atom_id res chain seq x y z
N MET A 1 4.09 2.42 -31.43
CA MET A 1 4.93 3.43 -30.75
C MET A 1 5.43 2.73 -29.51
N ASP A 2 6.74 2.46 -29.39
CA ASP A 2 7.28 1.72 -28.24
C ASP A 2 7.29 2.63 -27.01
N ILE A 3 6.41 2.34 -26.06
CA ILE A 3 6.39 3.00 -24.76
C ILE A 3 7.51 2.42 -23.90
N SER A 4 8.22 3.29 -23.18
CA SER A 4 9.16 2.86 -22.16
C SER A 4 8.44 1.97 -21.13
N PRO A 5 8.99 0.79 -20.77
CA PRO A 5 8.43 -0.07 -19.71
C PRO A 5 8.25 0.64 -18.36
N SER A 6 8.91 1.78 -18.15
CA SER A 6 8.78 2.61 -16.95
C SER A 6 7.59 3.58 -16.96
N PHE A 7 6.96 3.84 -18.11
CA PHE A 7 5.88 4.84 -18.23
C PHE A 7 4.67 4.56 -17.31
N PRO A 8 4.14 3.32 -17.21
CA PRO A 8 3.09 3.00 -16.24
C PRO A 8 3.46 3.31 -14.78
N ARG A 9 4.74 3.13 -14.42
CA ARG A 9 5.24 3.43 -13.07
C ARG A 9 5.28 4.94 -12.81
N LEU A 10 5.60 5.75 -13.81
CA LEU A 10 5.61 7.21 -13.66
C LEU A 10 4.25 7.72 -13.18
N PHE A 11 3.17 7.27 -13.81
CA PHE A 11 1.81 7.70 -13.47
C PHE A 11 1.36 7.21 -12.09
N LEU A 12 1.58 5.93 -11.77
CA LEU A 12 1.10 5.33 -10.52
C LEU A 12 1.92 5.76 -9.28
N LEU A 13 3.18 6.14 -9.48
CA LEU A 13 4.03 6.68 -8.43
C LEU A 13 3.89 8.20 -8.28
N ASP A 14 3.04 8.85 -9.07
CA ASP A 14 2.65 10.24 -8.85
C ASP A 14 1.41 10.32 -7.93
N ASN A 15 1.01 11.55 -7.58
CA ASN A 15 -0.20 11.80 -6.81
C ASN A 15 -1.44 11.50 -7.65
N ILE A 16 -2.25 10.57 -7.16
CA ILE A 16 -3.54 10.21 -7.74
C ILE A 16 -4.62 11.09 -7.07
N PRO A 17 -5.57 11.67 -7.82
CA PRO A 17 -6.70 12.38 -7.23
C PRO A 17 -7.45 11.49 -6.23
N LEU A 18 -7.78 12.02 -5.05
CA LEU A 18 -8.41 11.24 -3.97
C LEU A 18 -9.70 10.54 -4.44
N GLN A 19 -10.54 11.25 -5.20
CA GLN A 19 -11.77 10.69 -5.77
C GLN A 19 -11.49 9.51 -6.71
N ALA A 20 -10.42 9.57 -7.50
CA ALA A 20 -10.02 8.48 -8.38
C ALA A 20 -9.49 7.27 -7.58
N ALA A 21 -8.73 7.52 -6.51
CA ALA A 21 -8.27 6.47 -5.60
C ALA A 21 -9.44 5.75 -4.93
N VAL A 22 -10.40 6.50 -4.36
CA VAL A 22 -11.62 5.97 -3.74
C VAL A 22 -12.41 5.13 -4.76
N THR A 23 -12.69 5.69 -5.94
CA THR A 23 -13.48 5.01 -6.97
C THR A 23 -12.79 3.73 -7.46
N SER A 24 -11.47 3.78 -7.67
CA SER A 24 -10.66 2.63 -8.08
C SER A 24 -10.67 1.52 -7.02
N MET A 25 -10.47 1.85 -5.74
CA MET A 25 -10.53 0.86 -4.66
C MET A 25 -11.90 0.19 -4.58
N ARG A 26 -12.99 0.95 -4.70
CA ARG A 26 -14.36 0.44 -4.64
C ARG A 26 -14.75 -0.43 -5.85
N SER A 27 -14.05 -0.27 -6.97
CA SER A 27 -14.23 -1.10 -8.18
C SER A 27 -13.63 -2.50 -8.04
N ASN A 28 -12.76 -2.69 -7.03
CA ASN A 28 -11.99 -3.91 -6.80
C ASN A 28 -12.45 -4.62 -5.51
N ASN A 29 -12.10 -5.90 -5.39
CA ASN A 29 -12.25 -6.62 -4.11
C ASN A 29 -11.01 -6.41 -3.20
N PHE A 30 -11.12 -6.79 -1.92
CA PHE A 30 -10.04 -6.63 -0.94
C PHE A 30 -8.71 -7.26 -1.39
N GLY A 31 -8.74 -8.49 -1.93
CA GLY A 31 -7.53 -9.18 -2.36
C GLY A 31 -6.84 -8.51 -3.55
N ALA A 32 -7.62 -7.92 -4.47
CA ALA A 32 -7.10 -7.12 -5.57
C ALA A 32 -6.46 -5.81 -5.07
N ASN A 33 -7.11 -5.11 -4.14
CA ASN A 33 -6.57 -3.89 -3.55
C ASN A 33 -5.31 -4.15 -2.71
N MET A 34 -5.21 -5.28 -2.02
CA MET A 34 -3.98 -5.68 -1.30
C MET A 34 -2.77 -5.86 -2.24
N ARG A 35 -2.98 -6.02 -3.55
CA ARG A 35 -1.89 -6.05 -4.55
C ARG A 35 -1.37 -4.67 -4.95
N MET A 36 -1.82 -3.61 -4.28
CA MET A 36 -1.08 -2.34 -4.27
C MET A 36 0.25 -2.48 -3.52
N PHE A 37 0.41 -3.53 -2.70
CA PHE A 37 1.60 -3.78 -1.88
C PHE A 37 2.03 -2.55 -1.06
N SER A 38 1.04 -1.75 -0.63
CA SER A 38 1.30 -0.62 0.25
C SER A 38 1.82 -1.13 1.59
N GLN A 39 2.72 -0.37 2.17
CA GLN A 39 3.20 -0.50 3.52
C GLN A 39 2.50 0.58 4.33
N TYR A 40 1.59 0.13 5.20
CA TYR A 40 0.83 1.05 6.01
C TYR A 40 1.70 1.59 7.16
N CYS A 41 1.62 2.90 7.38
CA CYS A 41 2.21 3.57 8.53
C CYS A 41 1.23 3.53 9.71
N TRP A 42 -0.07 3.62 9.45
CA TRP A 42 -1.13 3.63 10.46
C TRP A 42 -2.30 2.74 10.07
N ALA A 43 -2.97 2.17 11.08
CA ALA A 43 -4.19 1.42 10.89
C ALA A 43 -5.41 2.35 10.72
N ASP A 44 -5.39 3.52 11.37
CA ASP A 44 -6.50 4.48 11.46
C ASP A 44 -6.09 5.92 11.10
N PHE A 45 -7.05 6.75 10.67
CA PHE A 45 -6.80 8.14 10.28
C PHE A 45 -6.35 9.05 11.43
N ASN A 46 -6.65 8.69 12.69
CA ASN A 46 -6.20 9.46 13.85
C ASN A 46 -4.77 9.12 14.28
N GLN A 47 -4.06 8.28 13.53
CA GLN A 47 -2.69 7.86 13.81
C GLN A 47 -2.53 7.20 15.20
N ARG A 48 -3.61 6.62 15.74
CA ARG A 48 -3.60 5.98 17.07
C ARG A 48 -2.89 4.63 17.05
N TYR A 49 -2.99 3.92 15.93
CA TYR A 49 -2.47 2.57 15.77
C TYR A 49 -1.38 2.55 14.70
N GLU A 50 -0.13 2.71 15.14
CA GLU A 50 1.05 2.67 14.26
C GLU A 50 1.29 1.25 13.76
N MET A 51 1.46 1.05 12.44
CA MET A 51 1.63 -0.26 11.79
C MET A 51 3.05 -0.52 11.25
N VAL A 52 3.97 0.41 11.47
CA VAL A 52 5.33 0.31 10.97
C VAL A 52 6.15 -0.77 11.71
N HIS A 53 7.23 -1.22 11.08
CA HIS A 53 8.12 -2.23 11.66
C HIS A 53 9.11 -1.68 12.69
N THR A 54 9.43 -0.38 12.64
CA THR A 54 10.42 0.26 13.54
C THR A 54 10.06 1.71 13.85
N LEU A 55 10.50 2.21 15.02
CA LEU A 55 10.31 3.61 15.42
C LEU A 55 10.97 4.62 14.46
N LEU A 56 12.10 4.27 13.85
CA LEU A 56 12.75 5.13 12.85
C LEU A 56 11.87 5.29 11.60
N ARG A 57 11.22 4.21 11.15
CA ARG A 57 10.25 4.28 10.05
C ARG A 57 9.01 5.07 10.46
N GLN A 58 8.56 4.96 11.72
CA GLN A 58 7.47 5.78 12.23
C GLN A 58 7.78 7.27 12.13
N ALA A 59 8.96 7.70 12.60
CA ALA A 59 9.40 9.08 12.50
C ALA A 59 9.43 9.56 11.04
N ARG A 60 9.86 8.70 10.11
CA ARG A 60 9.85 9.02 8.67
C ARG A 60 8.42 9.18 8.13
N CYS A 61 7.50 8.28 8.49
CA CYS A 61 6.10 8.36 8.10
C CYS A 61 5.49 9.69 8.56
N LEU A 62 5.72 10.08 9.82
CA LEU A 62 5.24 11.35 10.37
C LEU A 62 5.72 12.57 9.57
N VAL A 63 6.98 12.57 9.14
CA VAL A 63 7.57 13.70 8.40
C VAL A 63 7.12 13.73 6.93
N ASN A 64 7.04 12.57 6.28
CA ASN A 64 6.94 12.52 4.81
C ASN A 64 5.59 12.05 4.29
N ASP A 65 4.81 11.30 5.06
CA ASP A 65 3.64 10.57 4.57
C ASP A 65 2.39 10.72 5.45
N ALA A 66 2.42 11.58 6.47
CA ALA A 66 1.25 11.86 7.30
C ALA A 66 0.06 12.40 6.48
N ASP A 67 0.32 13.13 5.40
CA ASP A 67 -0.69 13.67 4.47
C ASP A 67 -1.12 12.68 3.37
N ASN A 68 -0.51 11.49 3.31
CA ASN A 68 -0.75 10.50 2.27
C ASN A 68 -1.79 9.46 2.69
N ALA A 69 -3.01 9.55 2.18
CA ALA A 69 -4.06 8.56 2.44
C ALA A 69 -3.64 7.11 2.08
N GLY A 70 -2.68 6.93 1.16
CA GLY A 70 -2.18 5.62 0.73
C GLY A 70 -1.41 4.82 1.79
N VAL A 71 -0.97 5.46 2.89
CA VAL A 71 -0.27 4.80 4.01
C VAL A 71 -1.17 4.51 5.21
N TYR A 72 -2.48 4.73 5.09
CA TYR A 72 -3.48 4.42 6.12
C TYR A 72 -4.30 3.18 5.74
N PHE A 73 -4.26 2.15 6.57
CA PHE A 73 -4.99 0.90 6.29
C PHE A 73 -6.52 1.12 6.32
N GLU A 74 -6.98 2.04 7.15
CA GLU A 74 -8.39 2.47 7.21
C GLU A 74 -8.90 2.92 5.84
N ALA A 75 -8.12 3.66 5.04
CA ALA A 75 -8.55 4.08 3.70
C ALA A 75 -8.91 2.89 2.81
N LEU A 76 -8.13 1.80 2.90
CA LEU A 76 -8.45 0.56 2.21
C LEU A 76 -9.71 -0.08 2.80
N LEU A 77 -9.77 -0.28 4.11
CA LEU A 77 -10.88 -0.97 4.79
C LEU A 77 -12.21 -0.29 4.49
N ARG A 78 -12.29 1.04 4.61
CA ARG A 78 -13.50 1.82 4.32
C ARG A 78 -13.99 1.71 2.87
N ASN A 79 -13.10 1.36 1.95
CA ASN A 79 -13.38 1.31 0.52
C ASN A 79 -13.40 -0.11 -0.05
N VAL A 80 -13.51 -1.12 0.82
CA VAL A 80 -13.78 -2.52 0.47
C VAL A 80 -15.03 -3.05 1.16
N GLY A 81 -15.91 -3.72 0.41
CA GLY A 81 -17.18 -4.24 0.96
C GLY A 81 -18.42 -3.57 0.38
N THR A 82 -18.71 -3.83 -0.89
CA THR A 82 -20.00 -3.48 -1.52
C THR A 82 -20.88 -4.71 -1.69
N ALA A 83 -22.14 -4.52 -2.10
CA ALA A 83 -22.99 -5.64 -2.52
C ALA A 83 -22.36 -6.45 -3.68
N LYS A 84 -21.61 -5.78 -4.57
CA LYS A 84 -20.88 -6.43 -5.69
C LYS A 84 -19.60 -7.14 -5.24
N HIS A 85 -18.89 -6.56 -4.27
CA HIS A 85 -17.64 -7.08 -3.72
C HIS A 85 -17.69 -7.08 -2.19
N PRO A 86 -18.40 -8.04 -1.57
CA PRO A 86 -18.58 -8.06 -0.13
C PRO A 86 -17.25 -8.26 0.59
N ARG A 87 -17.16 -7.78 1.84
CA ARG A 87 -15.98 -8.03 2.68
C ARG A 87 -15.82 -9.54 2.86
N THR A 88 -14.72 -10.06 2.33
CA THR A 88 -14.37 -11.47 2.42
C THR A 88 -13.96 -11.82 3.86
N SER A 89 -13.96 -13.12 4.18
CA SER A 89 -13.36 -13.62 5.41
C SER A 89 -11.91 -13.15 5.56
N THR A 90 -11.15 -13.14 4.46
CA THR A 90 -9.77 -12.62 4.43
C THR A 90 -9.70 -11.16 4.90
N CYS A 91 -10.58 -10.28 4.44
CA CYS A 91 -10.60 -8.88 4.88
C CYS A 91 -10.80 -8.76 6.40
N ARG A 92 -11.78 -9.50 6.94
CA ARG A 92 -12.07 -9.49 8.39
C ARG A 92 -10.90 -10.08 9.18
N THR A 93 -10.33 -11.19 8.73
CA THR A 93 -9.16 -11.79 9.37
C THR A 93 -7.97 -10.84 9.36
N SER A 94 -7.69 -10.18 8.23
CA SER A 94 -6.62 -9.18 8.15
C SER A 94 -6.84 -8.02 9.12
N GLN A 95 -8.06 -7.47 9.17
CA GLN A 95 -8.41 -6.41 10.12
C GLN A 95 -8.25 -6.86 11.58
N HIS A 96 -8.74 -8.05 11.93
CA HIS A 96 -8.56 -8.62 13.27
C HIS A 96 -7.10 -8.86 13.62
N ARG A 97 -6.26 -9.29 12.67
CA ARG A 97 -4.83 -9.50 12.91
C ARG A 97 -4.07 -8.20 13.13
N VAL A 98 -4.37 -7.17 12.34
CA VAL A 98 -3.83 -5.82 12.61
C VAL A 98 -4.25 -5.38 14.01
N CYS A 99 -5.54 -5.47 14.32
CA CYS A 99 -6.10 -4.92 15.54
C CYS A 99 -6.11 -5.86 16.77
N ALA A 100 -5.36 -6.98 16.76
CA ALA A 100 -5.52 -8.09 17.70
C ALA A 100 -5.47 -7.66 19.19
N ASP A 101 -4.64 -6.68 19.53
CA ASP A 101 -4.40 -6.24 20.91
C ASP A 101 -5.24 -5.03 21.35
N SER A 102 -6.07 -4.50 20.46
CA SER A 102 -6.79 -3.24 20.72
C SER A 102 -8.07 -3.39 21.54
N GLY A 103 -8.39 -4.60 22.06
CA GLY A 103 -9.69 -4.86 22.70
C GLY A 103 -10.89 -4.63 21.76
N GLY A 104 -10.66 -4.68 20.45
CA GLY A 104 -11.64 -4.38 19.42
C GLY A 104 -11.82 -2.89 19.11
N ASP A 105 -11.15 -1.96 19.82
CA ASP A 105 -11.23 -0.52 19.53
C ASP A 105 -10.70 -0.18 18.13
N CYS A 106 -9.57 -0.76 17.71
CA CYS A 106 -9.02 -0.56 16.36
C CYS A 106 -9.96 -1.13 15.29
N VAL A 107 -10.61 -2.27 15.57
CA VAL A 107 -11.61 -2.83 14.65
C VAL A 107 -12.80 -1.89 14.54
N ARG A 108 -13.30 -1.34 15.66
CA ARG A 108 -14.40 -0.38 15.68
C ARG A 108 -14.03 0.91 14.95
N SER A 109 -12.86 1.49 15.22
CA SER A 109 -12.42 2.74 14.60
C SER A 109 -12.28 2.62 13.08
N THR A 110 -11.95 1.42 12.58
CA THR A 110 -11.79 1.15 11.15
C THR A 110 -13.02 0.49 10.49
N SER A 111 -14.10 0.29 11.26
CA SER A 111 -15.38 -0.28 10.79
C SER A 111 -16.46 0.80 10.78
N LEU A 112 -16.38 1.66 9.77
CA LEU A 112 -17.22 2.84 9.65
C LEU A 112 -18.18 2.75 8.44
N PRO A 113 -19.26 3.56 8.40
CA PRO A 113 -20.30 3.46 7.38
C PRO A 113 -19.75 3.69 5.96
N TRP A 114 -20.39 3.05 4.99
CA TRP A 114 -20.07 3.20 3.57
C TRP A 114 -20.60 4.54 3.05
N LEU A 115 -19.74 5.56 2.99
CA LEU A 115 -20.10 6.91 2.57
C LEU A 115 -20.18 7.06 1.03
N ALA A 116 -20.84 8.11 0.56
CA ALA A 116 -20.72 8.53 -0.83
C ALA A 116 -19.26 8.89 -1.15
N VAL A 117 -18.87 8.86 -2.43
CA VAL A 117 -17.47 9.08 -2.81
C VAL A 117 -16.98 10.48 -2.40
N GLY A 118 -17.81 11.52 -2.57
CA GLY A 118 -17.48 12.88 -2.14
C GLY A 118 -17.27 12.98 -0.64
N ASP A 119 -18.25 12.54 0.15
CA ASP A 119 -18.18 12.53 1.62
C ASP A 119 -16.98 11.73 2.17
N GLU A 120 -16.58 10.65 1.50
CA GLU A 120 -15.38 9.88 1.88
C GLU A 120 -14.10 10.68 1.63
N VAL A 121 -14.02 11.44 0.54
CA VAL A 121 -12.89 12.33 0.25
C VAL A 121 -12.86 13.49 1.26
N ASP A 122 -14.02 14.08 1.56
CA ASP A 122 -14.13 15.15 2.56
C ASP A 122 -13.69 14.66 3.94
N LEU A 123 -14.05 13.43 4.31
CA LEU A 123 -13.58 12.79 5.53
C LEU A 123 -12.05 12.67 5.54
N TRP A 124 -11.44 12.13 4.48
CA TRP A 124 -9.98 12.01 4.39
C TRP A 124 -9.31 13.38 4.57
N GLN A 125 -9.82 14.41 3.90
CA GLN A 125 -9.30 15.77 4.00
C GLN A 125 -9.49 16.37 5.40
N SER A 126 -10.58 16.06 6.10
CA SER A 126 -10.80 16.49 7.49
C SER A 126 -9.76 15.93 8.47
N HIS A 127 -9.15 14.78 8.13
CA HIS A 127 -8.02 14.19 8.86
C HIS A 127 -6.65 14.65 8.32
N GLY A 128 -6.60 15.66 7.44
CA GLY A 128 -5.36 16.18 6.87
C GLY A 128 -4.75 15.29 5.78
N LEU A 129 -5.51 14.34 5.22
CA LEU A 129 -5.04 13.46 4.15
C LEU A 129 -5.30 14.13 2.80
N LEU A 130 -4.28 14.76 2.24
CA LEU A 130 -4.40 15.65 1.09
C LEU A 130 -4.02 14.99 -0.23
N ARG A 131 -3.25 13.90 -0.19
CA ARG A 131 -2.80 13.19 -1.40
C ARG A 131 -2.97 11.69 -1.28
N TRP A 132 -3.08 11.02 -2.42
CA TRP A 132 -2.96 9.58 -2.52
C TRP A 132 -1.77 9.25 -3.39
N LYS A 133 -0.77 8.57 -2.82
CA LYS A 133 0.40 8.11 -3.56
C LYS A 133 0.68 6.66 -3.23
N THR A 134 0.75 5.83 -4.27
CA THR A 134 1.11 4.41 -4.10
C THR A 134 2.62 4.25 -3.93
N GLN A 135 3.02 3.19 -3.25
CA GLN A 135 4.43 2.88 -3.03
C GLN A 135 4.97 2.02 -4.16
N LEU A 136 6.29 2.08 -4.38
CA LEU A 136 6.92 1.27 -5.38
C LEU A 136 6.84 -0.22 -5.00
N GLN A 137 6.38 -1.01 -5.96
CA GLN A 137 6.49 -2.46 -5.92
C GLN A 137 7.12 -2.94 -7.24
N ASN A 138 7.80 -4.08 -7.17
CA ASN A 138 8.43 -4.69 -8.33
C ASN A 138 8.08 -6.18 -8.49
N ILE A 139 6.99 -6.66 -7.92
CA ILE A 139 6.49 -8.02 -8.23
C ILE A 139 5.69 -8.04 -9.53
N ARG A 140 5.13 -6.88 -9.92
CA ARG A 140 4.32 -6.73 -11.13
C ARG A 140 4.81 -5.55 -11.96
N GLU A 141 4.88 -5.76 -13.27
CA GLU A 141 4.87 -4.66 -14.23
C GLU A 141 3.45 -4.11 -14.29
N LEU A 142 3.31 -2.80 -14.15
CA LEU A 142 2.02 -2.12 -14.13
C LEU A 142 1.54 -1.92 -15.56
N GLY A 143 0.27 -2.19 -15.81
CA GLY A 143 -0.35 -1.95 -17.11
C GLY A 143 -0.92 -0.54 -17.23
N VAL A 144 -0.97 -0.03 -18.45
CA VAL A 144 -1.64 1.22 -18.82
C VAL A 144 -2.45 0.98 -20.09
N VAL A 145 -3.65 1.54 -20.14
CA VAL A 145 -4.48 1.63 -21.35
C VAL A 145 -4.79 3.09 -21.56
N GLU A 146 -4.45 3.63 -22.73
CA GLU A 146 -4.78 5.00 -23.12
C GLU A 146 -5.86 4.96 -24.21
N PRO A 147 -7.14 5.14 -23.85
CA PRO A 147 -8.22 5.22 -24.82
C PRO A 147 -8.37 6.66 -25.35
N ILE A 148 -8.65 6.81 -26.64
CA ILE A 148 -9.14 8.06 -27.25
C ILE A 148 -10.55 7.83 -27.80
N SER A 149 -11.46 8.73 -27.47
CA SER A 149 -12.82 8.74 -28.05
C SER A 149 -12.87 9.70 -29.24
N ILE A 150 -13.21 9.16 -30.41
CA ILE A 150 -13.42 9.91 -31.65
C ILE A 150 -14.93 10.09 -31.81
N VAL A 151 -15.39 11.34 -31.82
CA VAL A 151 -16.79 11.68 -32.08
C VAL A 151 -16.90 12.18 -33.51
N ASN A 152 -17.76 11.56 -34.32
CA ASN A 152 -17.98 12.01 -35.69
C ASN A 152 -19.00 13.18 -35.74
N ALA A 153 -19.16 13.77 -36.93
CA ALA A 153 -20.08 14.90 -37.14
C ALA A 153 -21.57 14.57 -36.88
N LEU A 154 -21.93 13.29 -36.78
CA LEU A 154 -23.27 12.81 -36.44
C LEU A 154 -23.46 12.54 -34.94
N GLY A 155 -22.46 12.83 -34.11
CA GLY A 155 -22.50 12.60 -32.66
C GLY A 155 -22.24 11.15 -32.25
N MET A 156 -21.84 10.26 -33.17
CA MET A 156 -21.46 8.88 -32.82
C MET A 156 -20.04 8.85 -32.28
N SER A 157 -19.85 8.23 -31.11
CA SER A 157 -18.56 8.09 -30.44
C SER A 157 -17.99 6.69 -30.62
N THR A 158 -16.75 6.61 -31.13
CA THR A 158 -15.97 5.37 -31.24
C THR A 158 -14.70 5.50 -30.39
N THR A 159 -14.44 4.54 -29.51
CA THR A 159 -13.22 4.54 -28.69
C THR A 159 -12.17 3.63 -29.30
N ILE A 160 -10.94 4.14 -29.47
CA ILE A 160 -9.76 3.36 -29.88
C ILE A 160 -8.72 3.37 -28.77
N GLU A 161 -8.05 2.24 -28.54
CA GLU A 161 -6.92 2.16 -27.62
C GLU A 161 -5.64 2.51 -28.39
N ILE A 162 -5.04 3.67 -28.12
CA ILE A 162 -3.81 4.08 -28.81
C ILE A 162 -2.57 3.41 -28.22
N ASN A 163 -2.61 3.09 -26.92
CA ASN A 163 -1.53 2.42 -26.21
C ASN A 163 -2.09 1.43 -25.19
N LYS A 164 -1.46 0.25 -25.12
CA LYS A 164 -1.83 -0.83 -24.21
C LYS A 164 -0.59 -1.57 -23.74
N THR A 165 -0.28 -1.46 -22.46
CA THR A 165 0.71 -2.29 -21.79
C THR A 165 -0.03 -3.19 -20.80
N PRO A 166 0.07 -4.52 -20.90
CA PRO A 166 -0.59 -5.42 -19.95
C PRO A 166 0.11 -5.39 -18.59
N THR A 167 -0.66 -5.63 -17.53
CA THR A 167 -0.07 -5.91 -16.21
C THR A 167 0.55 -7.31 -16.24
N MET A 168 1.82 -7.44 -15.86
CA MET A 168 2.53 -8.73 -15.87
C MET A 168 3.10 -9.08 -14.50
N PHE A 169 3.02 -10.34 -14.10
CA PHE A 169 3.69 -10.86 -12.91
C PHE A 169 5.14 -11.22 -13.25
N ARG A 170 6.11 -10.64 -12.53
CA ARG A 170 7.54 -10.83 -12.81
C ARG A 170 8.10 -12.14 -12.25
N GLY A 171 7.35 -12.85 -11.40
CA GLY A 171 7.81 -14.05 -10.72
C GLY A 171 8.37 -13.76 -9.33
N MET A 172 8.22 -14.73 -8.41
CA MET A 172 8.62 -14.59 -7.01
C MET A 172 10.12 -14.33 -6.85
N ASN A 173 10.95 -14.99 -7.67
CA ASN A 173 12.41 -14.88 -7.62
C ASN A 173 12.93 -13.49 -8.04
N LEU A 174 12.09 -12.65 -8.64
CA LEU A 174 12.43 -11.28 -9.06
C LEU A 174 11.82 -10.21 -8.14
N TRP A 175 11.17 -10.60 -7.03
CA TRP A 175 10.49 -9.69 -6.12
C TRP A 175 11.41 -9.22 -5.00
N THR A 176 12.07 -8.07 -5.21
CA THR A 176 12.96 -7.49 -4.19
C THR A 176 12.25 -6.53 -3.23
N THR A 177 11.03 -6.10 -3.55
CA THR A 177 10.16 -5.28 -2.67
C THR A 177 9.30 -6.11 -1.71
N MET A 178 9.55 -7.42 -1.61
CA MET A 178 8.74 -8.35 -0.81
C MET A 178 8.68 -7.95 0.67
N TYR A 179 9.80 -7.53 1.21
CA TYR A 179 10.03 -7.18 2.63
C TYR A 179 9.30 -5.93 3.10
N VAL A 180 8.60 -5.28 2.17
CA VAL A 180 7.98 -3.99 2.41
C VAL A 180 6.60 -4.00 1.74
N SER A 181 5.73 -4.88 2.25
CA SER A 181 4.34 -4.96 1.76
C SER A 181 3.36 -5.60 2.75
N ALA A 182 2.18 -4.97 2.89
CA ALA A 182 1.15 -5.41 3.82
C ALA A 182 0.71 -6.89 3.68
N PRO A 183 0.60 -7.50 2.48
CA PRO A 183 0.28 -8.92 2.37
C PRO A 183 1.30 -9.84 3.07
N ASN A 184 2.59 -9.48 3.03
CA ASN A 184 3.63 -10.25 3.69
C ASN A 184 3.66 -10.01 5.18
N ASP A 185 3.47 -8.76 5.62
CA ASP A 185 3.40 -8.40 7.03
C ASP A 185 2.23 -9.17 7.71
N LEU A 186 1.07 -9.21 7.05
CA LEU A 186 -0.10 -9.98 7.50
C LEU A 186 0.16 -11.49 7.54
N ARG A 187 0.93 -12.01 6.58
CA ARG A 187 1.32 -13.43 6.57
C ARG A 187 2.25 -13.74 7.75
N TRP A 188 3.25 -12.90 8.01
CA TRP A 188 4.15 -13.06 9.14
C TRP A 188 3.42 -12.96 10.48
N GLY A 189 2.59 -11.94 10.66
CA GLY A 189 1.76 -11.80 11.87
C GLY A 189 0.82 -12.99 12.07
N PHE A 190 0.30 -13.58 10.99
CA PHE A 190 -0.49 -14.81 11.09
C PHE A 190 0.36 -16.04 11.50
N GLN A 191 1.53 -16.23 10.91
CA GLN A 191 2.39 -17.40 11.14
C GLN A 191 3.04 -17.39 12.53
N HIS A 192 3.46 -16.22 13.01
CA HIS A 192 4.15 -16.05 14.28
C HIS A 192 3.23 -15.53 15.40
N ASN A 193 1.94 -15.33 15.10
CA ASN A 193 0.90 -14.93 16.04
C ASN A 193 1.22 -13.64 16.81
N PHE A 194 1.63 -12.60 16.10
CA PHE A 194 1.90 -11.25 16.62
C PHE A 194 0.94 -10.20 16.02
N SER A 195 0.73 -9.10 16.73
CA SER A 195 0.00 -7.93 16.21
C SER A 195 0.88 -7.08 15.29
N LEU A 196 0.29 -6.52 14.24
CA LEU A 196 0.98 -5.56 13.37
C LEU A 196 1.03 -4.14 13.93
N ILE A 197 0.43 -3.88 15.08
CA ILE A 197 0.49 -2.55 15.70
C ILE A 197 1.79 -2.46 16.51
N LEU A 198 2.64 -1.47 16.19
CA LEU A 198 3.93 -1.27 16.82
C LEU A 198 3.83 -0.97 18.32
N ASN A 199 2.77 -0.28 18.77
CA ASN A 199 2.66 0.16 20.15
C ASN A 199 1.88 -0.82 21.07
N THR A 200 2.03 -2.12 20.84
CA THR A 200 1.39 -3.18 21.64
C THR A 200 2.41 -4.21 22.13
N PRO A 201 2.14 -4.90 23.25
CA PRO A 201 3.08 -5.88 23.81
C PRO A 201 3.15 -7.19 22.98
N THR A 202 2.26 -7.41 22.02
CA THR A 202 2.31 -8.60 21.14
C THR A 202 2.82 -8.29 19.75
N ASN A 203 3.43 -7.12 19.53
CA ASN A 203 4.09 -6.82 18.27
C ASN A 203 5.37 -7.67 18.10
N ALA A 204 5.86 -7.79 16.86
CA ALA A 204 7.04 -8.61 16.55
C ALA A 204 8.29 -8.25 17.38
N VAL A 205 8.61 -6.95 17.49
CA VAL A 205 9.76 -6.45 18.25
C VAL A 205 9.61 -6.69 19.75
N ALA A 206 8.41 -6.52 20.31
CA ALA A 206 8.10 -6.79 21.71
C ALA A 206 8.23 -8.28 22.05
N MET A 207 8.00 -9.16 21.07
CA MET A 207 8.23 -10.60 21.17
C MET A 207 9.69 -11.01 20.89
N GLY A 208 10.59 -10.05 20.69
CA GLY A 208 12.01 -10.29 20.43
C GLY A 208 12.35 -10.70 19.00
N MET A 209 11.42 -10.55 18.05
CA MET A 209 11.66 -10.82 16.62
C MET A 209 12.17 -9.57 15.91
N ASP A 210 13.20 -9.73 15.09
CA ASP A 210 13.69 -8.71 14.17
C ASP A 210 13.07 -8.89 12.78
N TRP A 211 12.40 -7.86 12.26
CA TRP A 211 11.76 -7.90 10.95
C TRP A 211 12.74 -8.24 9.82
N ASP A 212 13.99 -7.83 9.94
CA ASP A 212 14.99 -7.96 8.89
C ASP A 212 15.71 -9.32 8.96
N ALA A 213 16.16 -9.73 10.14
CA ALA A 213 16.89 -10.98 10.34
C ALA A 213 15.98 -12.19 10.49
N ASP A 214 14.89 -12.11 11.27
CA ASP A 214 14.05 -13.29 11.55
C ASP A 214 12.97 -13.53 10.50
N LEU A 215 12.42 -12.45 9.92
CA LEU A 215 11.27 -12.55 9.02
C LEU A 215 11.65 -12.40 7.54
N ASP A 216 12.61 -11.55 7.20
CA ASP A 216 12.81 -11.15 5.81
C ASP A 216 14.06 -11.76 5.14
N ILE A 217 15.27 -11.39 5.58
CA ILE A 217 16.53 -11.73 4.90
C ILE A 217 17.22 -12.96 5.52
N GLY A 218 17.09 -13.20 6.81
CA GLY A 218 17.88 -14.21 7.51
C GLY A 218 19.22 -13.67 8.03
N TYR A 219 19.92 -14.52 8.79
CA TYR A 219 21.19 -14.20 9.43
C TYR A 219 22.40 -14.26 8.47
N ASP A 220 22.28 -14.97 7.35
CA ASP A 220 23.35 -15.13 6.36
C ASP A 220 23.43 -13.91 5.44
N GLN A 221 24.19 -12.90 5.86
CA GLN A 221 24.40 -11.67 5.10
C GLN A 221 25.73 -11.75 4.33
N ILE A 222 25.68 -11.69 3.00
CA ILE A 222 26.90 -11.52 2.21
C ILE A 222 27.51 -10.13 2.45
N PRO A 223 28.85 -9.95 2.39
CA PRO A 223 29.52 -8.68 2.69
C PRO A 223 29.02 -7.48 1.86
N ILE A 224 28.51 -7.73 0.66
CA ILE A 224 27.93 -6.69 -0.19
C ILE A 224 26.61 -6.16 0.40
N LEU A 225 25.79 -7.06 0.97
CA LEU A 225 24.50 -6.73 1.58
C LEU A 225 24.72 -5.92 2.86
N SER A 226 25.70 -6.30 3.68
CA SER A 226 26.06 -5.54 4.89
C SER A 226 26.58 -4.13 4.56
N THR A 227 27.42 -4.01 3.52
CA THR A 227 27.93 -2.71 3.06
C THR A 227 26.81 -1.83 2.52
N VAL A 228 25.96 -2.36 1.63
CA VAL A 228 24.80 -1.62 1.11
C VAL A 228 23.92 -1.15 2.26
N ARG A 229 23.68 -1.99 3.27
CA ARG A 229 22.86 -1.64 4.44
C ARG A 229 23.44 -0.56 5.36
N GLN A 230 24.76 -0.40 5.37
CA GLN A 230 25.42 0.68 6.13
C GLN A 230 25.20 2.05 5.50
N PHE A 231 25.06 2.11 4.17
CA PHE A 231 24.94 3.38 3.43
C PHE A 231 23.54 3.66 2.88
N ILE A 232 22.81 2.61 2.54
CA ILE A 232 21.41 2.58 2.14
C ILE A 232 20.72 1.82 3.27
N GLU A 233 20.14 2.54 4.24
CA GLU A 233 19.48 1.97 5.41
C GLU A 233 18.69 0.69 5.07
N PRO A 234 18.59 -0.30 5.98
CA PRO A 234 17.91 -1.58 5.74
C PRO A 234 16.66 -1.44 4.88
N PHE A 235 16.46 -2.32 3.90
CA PHE A 235 15.37 -2.21 2.92
C PHE A 235 13.98 -2.04 3.55
N ASN A 236 13.80 -2.50 4.80
CA ASN A 236 12.57 -2.35 5.57
C ASN A 236 12.43 -1.00 6.32
N ARG A 237 13.44 -0.14 6.20
CA ARG A 237 13.50 1.22 6.76
C ARG A 237 13.27 2.31 5.72
N SER A 238 13.52 2.05 4.44
CA SER A 238 13.40 3.04 3.37
C SER A 238 12.04 3.01 2.67
N THR A 239 11.44 4.19 2.50
CA THR A 239 10.52 4.42 1.39
C THR A 239 11.34 4.44 0.11
N LEU A 240 10.89 3.75 -0.93
CA LEU A 240 11.55 3.69 -2.25
C LEU A 240 11.54 5.05 -3.00
N SER A 241 11.17 6.15 -2.32
CA SER A 241 11.13 7.51 -2.85
C SER A 241 12.51 8.16 -3.05
N TRP A 242 13.59 7.54 -2.53
CA TRP A 242 14.97 8.03 -2.71
C TRP A 242 15.51 7.86 -4.14
N TRP A 243 14.89 6.99 -4.94
CA TRP A 243 15.22 6.87 -6.37
C TRP A 243 14.51 7.97 -7.17
N ARG A 244 14.90 9.23 -6.97
CA ARG A 244 14.76 10.23 -8.02
C ARG A 244 15.96 10.09 -8.94
N PRO A 245 15.82 9.65 -10.20
CA PRO A 245 16.90 9.82 -11.15
C PRO A 245 17.06 11.33 -11.32
N HIS A 246 18.15 11.89 -10.81
CA HIS A 246 18.64 13.17 -11.30
C HIS A 246 19.08 12.94 -12.74
N CYS A 247 18.14 13.08 -13.67
CA CYS A 247 18.47 13.33 -15.05
C CYS A 247 18.93 14.79 -15.11
N ASN A 248 20.25 14.99 -15.02
CA ASN A 248 20.89 16.15 -15.64
C ASN A 248 20.97 15.93 -17.15
#